data_AF-A0A7S6M994-F1
#
_entry.id   AF-A0A7S6M994-F1
#
_cell.length_a   1.000
_cell.length_b   1.000
_cell.length_c   1.000
_cell.angle_alpha   90.00
_cell.angle_beta   90.00
_cell.angle_gamma   90.00
#
_symmetry.space_group_name_H-M   'P 1'
#
loop_
_entity.id
_entity.type
_entity.pdbx_description
1 polymer ?
#
loop_
_entity_poly.entity_id
_entity_poly.type
_entity_poly.pdbx_seq_one_letter_code
_entity_poly.pdbx_strand_id
1 'polypeptide(L)' 'MNQVEQYRTLKVDELHKELEAQRRRLFDLRSQSVTEKLEDPTQLGKTRRNIARILTVLHERGEKNIEQRQASLSAQAARR' A
#
# COMPACT_ATOMS: atom_id res chain seq x y z
N MET A 1 0.32 -19.41 -3.62
CA MET A 1 0.42 -18.27 -4.55
C MET A 1 1.29 -17.20 -3.93
N ASN A 2 2.32 -16.73 -4.65
CA ASN A 2 3.27 -15.74 -4.13
C ASN A 2 2.70 -14.33 -4.34
N GLN A 3 2.59 -13.53 -3.29
CA GLN A 3 1.91 -12.22 -3.28
C GLN A 3 2.48 -11.23 -4.32
N VAL A 4 3.77 -11.38 -4.65
CA VAL A 4 4.46 -10.61 -5.69
C VAL A 4 3.91 -10.89 -7.08
N GLU A 5 3.62 -12.15 -7.39
CA GLU A 5 3.06 -12.54 -8.70
C GLU A 5 1.68 -11.91 -8.92
N GLN A 6 0.88 -11.81 -7.85
CA GLN A 6 -0.41 -11.09 -7.92
C GLN A 6 -0.20 -9.62 -8.29
N TYR A 7 0.71 -8.91 -7.63
CA TYR A 7 1.01 -7.52 -7.97
C TYR A 7 1.52 -7.36 -9.42
N ARG A 8 2.30 -8.31 -9.92
CA ARG A 8 2.76 -8.30 -11.32
C ARG A 8 1.65 -8.45 -12.34
N THR A 9 0.52 -9.08 -11.98
CA THR A 9 -0.66 -9.21 -12.87
C THR A 9 -1.56 -7.97 -12.88
N LEU A 10 -1.49 -7.11 -11.86
CA LEU A 10 -2.32 -5.91 -11.76
C LEU A 10 -1.90 -4.84 -12.77
N LYS A 11 -2.83 -3.99 -13.21
CA LYS A 11 -2.51 -2.77 -13.97
C LYS A 11 -1.86 -1.72 -13.08
N VAL A 12 -1.17 -0.75 -13.68
CA VAL A 12 -0.50 0.33 -12.95
C VAL A 12 -1.47 1.11 -12.04
N ASP A 13 -2.66 1.46 -12.53
CA ASP A 13 -3.67 2.13 -11.71
C ASP A 13 -4.16 1.28 -10.54
N GLU A 14 -4.28 -0.03 -10.74
CA GLU A 14 -4.67 -0.97 -9.69
C GLU A 14 -3.57 -1.11 -8.64
N LEU A 15 -2.30 -1.10 -9.05
CA LEU A 15 -1.16 -1.06 -8.14
C LEU A 15 -1.16 0.22 -7.29
N HIS A 16 -1.51 1.37 -7.86
CA HIS A 16 -1.61 2.61 -7.08
C HIS A 16 -2.75 2.57 -6.05
N LYS A 17 -3.91 2.01 -6.42
CA LYS A 17 -5.04 1.79 -5.50
C LYS A 17 -4.67 0.82 -4.38
N GLU A 18 -4.02 -0.28 -4.72
CA GLU A 18 -3.57 -1.27 -3.76
C GLU A 18 -2.51 -0.68 -2.81
N LEU A 19 -1.58 0.13 -3.34
CA LEU A 19 -0.59 0.84 -2.54
C LEU A 19 -1.25 1.79 -1.52
N GLU A 20 -2.28 2.53 -1.93
CA GLU A 20 -3.06 3.39 -1.04
C GLU A 20 -3.76 2.58 0.06
N ALA A 21 -4.43 1.48 -0.32
CA ALA A 21 -5.10 0.58 0.62
C ALA A 21 -4.12 -0.01 1.65
N GLN A 22 -2.94 -0.48 1.22
CA GLN A 22 -1.93 -1.01 2.15
C GLN A 22 -1.35 0.09 3.07
N ARG A 23 -1.17 1.33 2.58
CA ARG A 23 -0.74 2.46 3.41
C ARG A 23 -1.81 2.83 4.46
N ARG A 24 -3.09 2.86 4.07
CA ARG A 24 -4.21 3.08 5.00
C ARG A 24 -4.24 2.00 6.08
N ARG A 25 -4.15 0.73 5.68
CA ARG A 25 -4.08 -0.41 6.61
C ARG A 25 -2.91 -0.29 7.59
N LEU A 26 -1.74 0.12 7.12
CA LEU A 26 -0.59 0.33 8.00
C LEU A 26 -0.83 1.45 9.02
N PHE A 27 -1.50 2.53 8.61
CA PHE A 27 -1.90 3.61 9.51
C PHE A 27 -2.88 3.09 10.57
N ASP A 28 -3.93 2.39 10.16
CA ASP A 28 -4.94 1.85 11.08
C ASP A 28 -4.32 0.88 12.10
N LEU A 29 -3.45 -0.04 11.63
CA LEU A 29 -2.73 -0.96 12.51
C LEU A 29 -1.80 -0.24 13.48
N ARG A 30 -1.16 0.87 13.06
CA ARG A 30 -0.33 1.68 13.96
C ARG A 30 -1.19 2.39 15.00
N SER A 31 -2.30 2.99 14.60
CA SER A 31 -3.24 3.65 15.51
C SER A 31 -3.80 2.67 16.53
N GLN A 32 -4.22 1.48 16.10
CA GLN A 32 -4.67 0.40 16.98
C GLN A 32 -3.58 -0.06 17.96
N SER A 33 -2.32 -0.16 17.50
CA SER A 33 -1.21 -0.61 18.35
C SER A 33 -0.86 0.36 19.49
N VAL A 34 -1.30 1.62 19.40
CA VAL A 34 -1.08 2.62 20.45
C VAL A 34 -2.10 2.46 21.56
N THR A 35 -3.35 2.12 21.23
CA THR A 35 -4.45 2.05 22.19
C THR A 35 -4.56 0.67 22.84
N GLU A 36 -4.27 -0.40 22.09
CA GLU A 36 -4.48 -1.79 22.52
C GLU A 36 -3.40 -2.73 21.99
N LYS A 37 -3.28 -3.92 22.59
CA LYS A 37 -2.45 -4.99 22.00
C LYS A 37 -3.11 -5.47 20.72
N LEU A 38 -2.38 -5.40 19.62
CA LEU A 38 -2.80 -6.02 18.36
C LEU A 38 -2.98 -7.53 18.54
N GLU A 39 -4.07 -8.05 17.98
CA GLU A 39 -4.34 -9.49 17.92
C GLU A 39 -3.26 -10.23 17.12
N ASP A 40 -2.81 -9.65 15.99
CA ASP A 40 -1.68 -10.15 15.21
C ASP A 40 -0.65 -9.03 14.91
N PRO A 41 0.37 -8.84 15.77
CA PRO A 41 1.44 -7.88 15.57
C PRO A 41 2.26 -8.13 14.29
N THR A 42 2.25 -9.35 13.74
CA THR A 42 2.97 -9.67 12.51
C THR A 42 2.39 -8.94 11.30
N GLN A 43 1.12 -8.50 11.37
CA GLN A 43 0.45 -7.74 10.32
C GLN A 43 1.15 -6.43 10.00
N LEU A 44 1.75 -5.76 10.99
CA LEU A 44 2.56 -4.56 10.75
C LEU A 44 3.73 -4.87 9.81
N GLY A 45 4.46 -5.95 10.08
CA GLY A 45 5.60 -6.39 9.27
C GLY A 45 5.19 -6.91 7.89
N LYS A 46 4.06 -7.62 7.78
CA LYS A 46 3.51 -8.11 6.51
C LYS A 46 3.05 -6.94 5.63
N THR A 47 2.32 -5.98 6.20
CA THR A 47 1.81 -4.80 5.47
C THR A 47 2.96 -3.94 4.95
N ARG A 48 4.00 -3.68 5.76
CA ARG A 48 5.21 -2.98 5.28
C ARG A 48 5.88 -3.69 4.11
N ARG A 49 6.00 -5.02 4.16
CA ARG A 49 6.57 -5.83 3.07
C ARG A 49 5.72 -5.77 1.81
N ASN A 50 4.39 -5.75 1.94
CA ASN A 50 3.49 -5.60 0.80
C ASN A 50 3.64 -4.24 0.12
N ILE A 51 3.69 -3.15 0.90
CA ILE A 51 3.98 -1.80 0.38
C ILE A 51 5.30 -1.81 -0.41
N ALA A 52 6.37 -2.37 0.17
CA ALA A 52 7.67 -2.44 -0.49
C ALA A 52 7.60 -3.22 -1.82
N ARG A 53 6.92 -4.38 -1.86
CA ARG A 53 6.75 -5.17 -3.09
C ARG A 53 6.00 -4.41 -4.18
N ILE A 54 4.93 -3.70 -3.82
CA ILE A 54 4.16 -2.89 -4.79
C ILE A 54 5.03 -1.75 -5.34
N LEU A 55 5.77 -1.05 -4.46
CA LEU A 55 6.71 -0.01 -4.87
C LEU A 55 7.80 -0.56 -5.81
N THR A 56 8.34 -1.75 -5.53
CA THR A 56 9.29 -2.41 -6.42
C THR A 56 8.69 -2.68 -7.79
N VAL A 57 7.47 -3.25 -7.87
CA VAL A 57 6.82 -3.53 -9.16
C VAL A 57 6.51 -2.24 -9.93
N LEU A 58 6.06 -1.17 -9.25
CA LEU A 58 5.86 0.14 -9.87
C LEU A 58 7.17 0.70 -10.43
N HIS A 59 8.26 0.57 -9.68
CA HIS A 59 9.59 1.00 -10.11
C HIS A 59 10.10 0.18 -11.31
N GLU A 60 9.95 -1.15 -11.29
CA GLU A 60 10.26 -2.04 -12.41
C GLU A 60 9.50 -1.65 -13.69
N ARG A 61 8.30 -1.09 -13.55
CA ARG A 61 7.46 -0.60 -14.66
C ARG A 61 7.80 0.82 -15.10
N GLY A 62 8.80 1.46 -14.50
CA GLY A 62 9.25 2.80 -14.86
C GLY A 62 8.36 3.93 -14.34
N GLU A 63 7.48 3.68 -13.38
CA GLU A 63 6.67 4.74 -12.77
C GLU A 63 7.58 5.73 -12.01
N LYS A 64 7.56 6.98 -12.47
CA LYS A 64 8.27 8.10 -11.86
C LYS A 64 7.23 8.97 -11.18
N ASN A 65 7.53 9.44 -9.97
CA ASN A 65 6.63 10.26 -9.13
C ASN A 65 5.44 9.53 -8.50
N ILE A 66 5.64 8.31 -8.01
CA ILE A 66 4.62 7.52 -7.28
C ILE A 66 3.96 8.36 -6.17
N GLU A 67 4.74 9.13 -5.41
CA GLU A 67 4.22 9.99 -4.33
C GLU A 67 3.29 11.10 -4.83
N GLN A 68 3.61 11.75 -5.97
CA GLN A 68 2.75 12.78 -6.54
C GLN A 68 1.41 12.19 -6.99
N ARG A 69 1.43 10.99 -7.57
CA ARG A 69 0.23 10.26 -7.97
C ARG A 69 -0.61 9.81 -6.77
N GLN A 70 0.03 9.42 -5.67
CA GLN A 70 -0.68 9.10 -4.44
C GLN A 70 -1.30 10.33 -3.77
N ALA A 71 -0.61 11.47 -3.80
CA ALA A 71 -1.13 12.73 -3.29
C ALA A 71 -2.37 13.18 -4.09
N SER A 72 -2.34 13.05 -5.41
CA SER A 72 -3.50 13.42 -6.25
C SER A 72 -4.69 12.48 -6.06
N LEU A 73 -4.47 11.17 -5.95
CA LEU A 73 -5.51 10.17 -5.69
C LEU A 73 -6.18 10.39 -4.34
N SER A 74 -5.40 10.59 -3.27
CA SER A 74 -5.94 10.84 -1.93
C SER A 74 -6.69 12.18 -1.84
N ALA A 75 -6.20 13.23 -2.50
CA ALA A 75 -6.90 14.51 -2.60
C ALA A 75 -8.23 14.40 -3.39
N GLN A 76 -8.29 13.56 -4.42
CA GLN A 76 -9.53 13.27 -5.15
C GLN A 76 -10.51 12.45 -4.31
N ALA A 77 -10.02 11.47 -3.56
CA ALA A 77 -10.84 10.66 -2.67
C ALA A 77 -11.47 11.49 -1.53
N ALA A 78 -10.76 12.49 -1.02
CA ALA A 78 -11.27 13.40 0.03
C ALA A 78 -12.32 14.41 -0.46
N ARG A 79 -12.51 14.56 -1.77
CA ARG A 79 -13.49 15.49 -2.38
C ARG A 79 -14.82 14.81 -2.74
N ARG A 80 -14.94 13.51 -2.54
CA ARG A 80 -16.19 12.75 -2.68
C ARG A 80 -16.83 12.52 -1.32
#